data_AF-A0A9E5RMY8-F1
#
_entry.id   AF-A0A9E5RMY8-F1
#
_cell.length_a   1.000
_cell.length_b   1.000
_cell.length_c   1.000
_cell.angle_alpha   90.00
_cell.angle_beta   90.00
_cell.angle_gamma   90.00
#
_symmetry.space_group_name_H-M   'P 1'
#
loop_
_entity.id
_entity.type
_entity.pdbx_description
1 polymer ?
#
loop_
_entity_poly.entity_id
_entity_poly.type
_entity_poly.pdbx_seq_one_letter_code
_entity_poly.pdbx_strand_id
1 'polypeptide(L)'
;MILYTNLKNLEIQYLGEDINNLQPQPILRLTSANIKSEIKSSQLELLDKWFSQHAVKSKSTKLFIRELFQEARYNNFVVQLKSSK
;
A
#
# COMPACT_ATOMS: atom_id res chain seq x y z
N MET A 1 -21.20 5.82 -5.85
CA MET A 1 -21.12 4.90 -4.69
C MET A 1 -19.78 5.13 -4.03
N ILE A 2 -19.75 5.80 -2.87
CA ILE A 2 -18.50 6.14 -2.17
C ILE A 2 -18.21 4.98 -1.22
N LEU A 3 -17.11 4.26 -1.45
CA LEU A 3 -16.65 3.17 -0.59
C LEU A 3 -16.07 3.77 0.69
N TYR A 4 -16.82 3.69 1.78
CA TYR A 4 -16.32 3.97 3.13
C TYR A 4 -15.42 2.81 3.57
N THR A 5 -14.15 2.84 3.20
CA THR A 5 -13.14 2.04 3.89
C THR A 5 -12.80 2.74 5.21
N ASN A 6 -12.87 2.00 6.32
CA ASN A 6 -12.55 2.48 7.66
C ASN A 6 -11.02 2.68 7.78
N LEU A 7 -10.48 3.70 7.09
CA LEU A 7 -9.08 4.07 7.04
C LEU A 7 -8.72 4.82 8.33
N LYS A 8 -8.65 4.10 9.46
CA LYS A 8 -8.39 4.74 10.76
C LYS A 8 -7.01 5.40 10.88
N ASN A 9 -6.03 5.08 10.04
CA ASN A 9 -4.65 5.56 10.16
C ASN A 9 -4.01 5.87 8.78
N LEU A 10 -4.48 6.93 8.13
CA LEU A 10 -3.82 7.54 6.97
C LEU A 10 -2.60 8.35 7.46
N GLU A 11 -1.40 7.78 7.36
CA GLU A 11 -0.15 8.50 7.62
C GLU A 11 0.58 8.82 6.31
N ILE A 12 0.67 10.11 5.98
CA ILE A 12 1.48 10.62 4.87
C ILE A 12 2.93 10.73 5.38
N GLN A 13 3.84 9.89 4.88
CA GLN A 13 5.27 9.97 5.21
C GLN A 13 6.09 10.52 4.05
N TYR A 14 7.06 11.38 4.38
CA TYR A 14 8.02 11.96 3.45
C TYR A 14 9.24 11.04 3.34
N LEU A 15 9.61 10.64 2.11
CA LEU A 15 10.84 9.90 1.83
C LEU A 15 11.79 10.80 1.03
N GLY A 16 12.93 11.18 1.62
CA GLY A 16 14.10 11.62 0.86
C GLY A 16 15.15 12.36 1.70
N GLU A 17 16.41 11.94 1.54
CA GLU A 17 17.62 12.52 2.14
C GLU A 17 18.25 13.65 1.27
N ASP A 18 17.52 14.23 0.31
CA ASP A 18 18.10 15.20 -0.63
C ASP A 18 17.21 16.43 -0.83
N ILE A 19 17.62 17.55 -0.23
CA ILE A 19 16.79 18.75 0.04
C ILE A 19 16.39 19.48 -1.26
N ASN A 20 17.05 19.22 -2.39
CA ASN A 20 16.90 19.96 -3.64
C ASN A 20 16.02 19.26 -4.70
N ASN A 21 15.57 18.02 -4.47
CA ASN A 21 14.82 17.24 -5.47
C ASN A 21 13.64 16.44 -4.89
N LEU A 22 13.13 16.85 -3.72
CA LEU A 22 11.98 16.25 -3.06
C LEU A 22 10.69 16.65 -3.79
N GLN A 23 10.28 15.87 -4.79
CA GLN A 23 8.87 15.81 -5.12
C GLN A 23 8.20 14.89 -4.08
N PRO A 24 7.41 15.45 -3.14
CA PRO A 24 6.77 14.64 -2.12
C PRO A 24 5.80 13.67 -2.80
N GLN A 25 6.07 12.36 -2.65
CA GLN A 25 5.11 11.34 -3.08
C GLN A 25 4.18 11.04 -1.90
N PRO A 26 2.86 11.24 -2.05
CA PRO A 26 1.92 10.89 -1.00
C PRO A 26 1.97 9.39 -0.74
N ILE A 27 1.95 9.00 0.53
CA ILE A 27 1.96 7.59 0.95
C ILE A 27 0.62 7.24 1.59
N LEU A 28 -0.08 6.27 1.00
CA LEU A 28 -1.24 5.62 1.58
C LEU A 28 -0.79 4.37 2.33
N ARG A 29 -0.73 4.45 3.66
CA ARG A 29 -0.40 3.32 4.51
C ARG A 29 -1.66 2.54 4.90
N LEU A 30 -1.69 1.25 4.58
CA LEU A 30 -2.71 0.31 5.02
C LEU A 30 -2.10 -0.62 6.06
N THR A 31 -2.53 -0.48 7.32
CA THR A 31 -2.04 -1.30 8.42
C THR A 31 -3.02 -2.41 8.78
N SER A 32 -2.49 -3.58 9.13
CA SER A 32 -3.28 -4.65 9.72
C SER A 32 -2.46 -5.45 10.71
N ALA A 33 -3.05 -5.85 11.83
CA ALA A 33 -2.41 -6.75 12.79
C ALA A 33 -2.12 -8.15 12.19
N ASN A 34 -2.84 -8.53 11.12
CA ASN A 34 -2.66 -9.81 10.43
C ASN A 34 -1.51 -9.78 9.42
N ILE A 35 -1.02 -8.58 9.06
CA ILE A 35 0.11 -8.42 8.17
C ILE A 35 1.40 -8.53 9.00
N LYS A 36 2.28 -9.45 8.59
CA LYS A 36 3.57 -9.70 9.25
C LYS A 36 4.76 -9.14 8.49
N SER A 37 4.60 -8.77 7.22
CA SER A 37 5.63 -8.15 6.41
C SER A 37 5.12 -6.91 5.67
N GLU A 38 6.04 -6.11 5.15
CA GLU A 38 5.74 -4.93 4.39
C GLU A 38 5.78 -5.20 2.88
N ILE A 39 4.91 -4.54 2.11
CA ILE A 39 5.02 -4.43 0.65
C ILE A 39 4.55 -3.05 0.19
N LYS A 40 5.21 -2.50 -0.84
CA LYS A 40 4.89 -1.20 -1.43
C LYS A 40 4.38 -1.32 -2.87
N SER A 41 3.62 -0.32 -3.35
CA SER A 41 3.10 -0.27 -4.73
C SER A 41 4.19 -0.30 -5.81
N SER A 42 5.40 0.15 -5.50
CA SER A 42 6.57 0.01 -6.38
C SER A 42 6.97 -1.45 -6.64
N GLN A 43 6.52 -2.39 -5.81
CA GLN A 43 6.82 -3.82 -5.88
C GLN A 43 5.64 -4.64 -6.42
N LEU A 44 4.85 -4.07 -7.34
CA LEU A 44 3.64 -4.70 -7.91
C LEU A 44 3.90 -6.15 -8.39
N GLU A 45 5.06 -6.42 -8.98
CA GLU A 45 5.41 -7.76 -9.47
C GLU A 45 5.59 -8.81 -8.37
N LEU A 46 5.90 -8.38 -7.14
CA LEU A 46 6.05 -9.25 -5.98
C LEU A 46 4.72 -9.46 -5.23
N LEU A 47 3.64 -8.77 -5.63
CA LEU A 47 2.38 -8.75 -4.91
C LEU A 47 1.73 -10.13 -4.82
N ASP A 48 1.82 -10.95 -5.88
CA ASP A 48 1.25 -12.30 -5.88
C ASP A 48 2.02 -13.28 -4.98
N LYS A 49 3.35 -13.13 -4.95
CA LYS A 49 4.20 -13.85 -4.00
C LYS A 49 3.85 -13.44 -2.57
N TRP A 50 3.65 -12.15 -2.34
CA TRP A 50 3.28 -11.60 -1.04
C TRP A 50 1.91 -12.11 -0.57
N PHE A 51 0.90 -12.17 -1.44
CA PHE A 51 -0.41 -12.79 -1.14
C PHE A 51 -0.34 -14.29 -0.87
N SER A 52 0.69 -14.97 -1.35
CA SER A 52 0.90 -16.40 -1.07
C SER A 52 1.54 -16.61 0.30
N GLN A 53 2.39 -15.67 0.73
CA GLN A 53 3.06 -15.70 2.04
C GLN A 53 2.16 -15.17 3.17
N HIS A 54 1.27 -14.23 2.86
CA HIS A 54 0.33 -13.64 3.79
C HIS A 54 -1.05 -14.18 3.45
N ALA A 55 -1.72 -14.85 4.39
CA ALA A 55 -3.00 -15.53 4.17
C ALA A 55 -4.18 -14.57 3.88
N VAL A 56 -4.06 -13.71 2.87
CA VAL A 56 -5.12 -12.89 2.29
C VAL A 56 -6.01 -13.85 1.51
N LYS A 57 -7.00 -14.44 2.16
CA LYS A 57 -7.82 -15.51 1.56
C LYS A 57 -8.86 -14.99 0.57
N SER A 58 -9.35 -13.76 0.76
CA SER A 58 -10.44 -13.22 -0.04
C SER A 58 -9.99 -12.78 -1.43
N LYS A 59 -10.63 -13.34 -2.47
CA LYS A 59 -10.40 -12.95 -3.87
C LYS A 59 -10.69 -11.47 -4.11
N SER A 60 -11.74 -10.92 -3.48
CA SER A 60 -12.10 -9.51 -3.61
C SER A 60 -11.05 -8.60 -2.97
N THR A 61 -10.48 -8.99 -1.83
CA THR A 61 -9.41 -8.23 -1.18
C THR A 61 -8.13 -8.24 -2.02
N LYS A 62 -7.77 -9.39 -2.62
CA LYS A 62 -6.61 -9.46 -3.54
C LYS A 62 -6.80 -8.55 -4.75
N LEU A 63 -8.00 -8.55 -5.35
CA LEU A 63 -8.32 -7.70 -6.48
C LEU A 63 -8.23 -6.21 -6.10
N PHE A 64 -8.87 -5.82 -5.00
CA PHE A 64 -8.83 -4.45 -4.49
C PHE A 64 -7.39 -3.95 -4.27
N ILE A 65 -6.54 -4.77 -3.63
CA ILE A 65 -5.14 -4.40 -3.39
C ILE A 65 -4.36 -4.27 -4.71
N ARG A 66 -4.60 -5.14 -5.70
CA ARG A 66 -3.97 -5.03 -7.03
C ARG A 66 -4.37 -3.73 -7.72
N GLU A 67 -5.66 -3.44 -7.78
CA GLU A 67 -6.17 -2.21 -8.38
C GLU A 67 -5.60 -0.99 -7.67
N LEU A 68 -5.57 -1.00 -6.33
CA LEU A 68 -5.00 0.09 -5.54
C LEU A 68 -3.50 0.29 -5.82
N PHE A 69 -2.72 -0.77 -5.98
CA PHE A 69 -1.30 -0.69 -6.32
C PHE A 69 -1.09 -0.18 -7.76
N GLN A 70 -1.98 -0.54 -8.69
CA GLN A 70 -1.95 -0.02 -10.06
C GLN A 70 -2.29 1.47 -10.08
N GLU A 71 -3.35 1.89 -9.40
CA GLU A 71 -3.73 3.30 -9.28
C GLU A 71 -2.62 4.13 -8.65
N ALA A 72 -1.94 3.60 -7.64
CA ALA A 72 -0.77 4.23 -7.02
C ALA A 72 0.34 4.53 -8.04
N ARG A 73 0.61 3.58 -8.94
CA ARG A 73 1.58 3.74 -10.02
C ARG A 73 1.14 4.78 -11.05
N TYR A 74 -0.13 4.85 -11.40
CA TYR A 74 -0.65 5.82 -12.37
C TYR A 74 -0.74 7.25 -11.83
N ASN A 75 -1.00 7.41 -10.54
CA ASN A 75 -1.25 8.71 -9.91
C ASN A 75 -0.08 9.21 -9.05
N ASN A 76 1.13 8.67 -9.25
CA ASN A 76 2.37 9.07 -8.56
C ASN A 76 2.26 9.09 -7.02
N PHE A 77 1.59 8.10 -6.44
CA PHE A 77 1.54 7.90 -4.99
C PHE A 77 2.00 6.49 -4.60
N VAL A 78 2.38 6.31 -3.35
CA VAL A 78 2.86 5.02 -2.84
C VAL A 78 1.80 4.40 -1.95
N VAL A 79 1.44 3.15 -2.20
CA VAL A 79 0.65 2.36 -1.24
C VAL A 79 1.59 1.47 -0.48
N GLN A 80 1.46 1.42 0.84
CA GLN A 80 2.28 0.58 1.70
C GLN A 80 1.38 -0.30 2.56
N LEU A 81 1.43 -1.61 2.36
CA LEU A 81 0.80 -2.57 3.27
C LEU A 81 1.81 -2.89 4.36
N LYS A 82 1.46 -2.68 5.63
CA LYS A 82 2.37 -2.93 6.76
C LYS A 82 1.63 -3.55 7.95
N SER A 83 2.38 -4.17 8.85
CA SER A 83 1.86 -4.52 10.17
C SER A 83 1.40 -3.27 10.92
N SER A 84 0.38 -3.42 11.76
CA SER A 84 -0.07 -2.37 12.69
C SER A 84 0.78 -2.27 13.96
N LYS A 85 1.82 -3.10 14.10
CA LYS A 85 2.77 -3.06 15.22
C LYS A 85 3.81 -1.96 15.06
#